data_AF-A0A800AXE9-F1
#
_entry.id   AF-A0A800AXE9-F1
#
_cell.length_a   1.000
_cell.length_b   1.000
_cell.length_c   1.000
_cell.angle_alpha   90.00
_cell.angle_beta   90.00
_cell.angle_gamma   90.00
#
_symmetry.space_group_name_H-M   'P 1'
#
loop_
_entity.id
_entity.type
_entity.pdbx_description
1 polymer ?
#
loop_
_entity_poly.entity_id
_entity_poly.type
_entity_poly.pdbx_seq_one_letter_code
_entity_poly.pdbx_strand_id
1 'polypeptide(L)' 'MILVTGGTGLVGSHLLYNLSLTNDKIRAIHRKNSNLKAVENVFSYYTKDYKKL' A
#
# COMPACT_ATOMS: atom_id res chain seq x y z
N MET A 1 -1.01 -15.19 -3.95
CA MET A 1 -0.18 -14.21 -3.23
C MET A 1 0.40 -13.25 -4.25
N ILE A 2 0.14 -11.94 -4.10
CA ILE A 2 0.66 -10.92 -5.02
C ILE A 2 1.83 -10.20 -4.36
N LEU A 3 3.00 -10.21 -5.01
CA LEU A 3 4.18 -9.48 -4.58
C LEU A 3 4.28 -8.17 -5.36
N VAL A 4 4.28 -7.04 -4.65
CA VAL A 4 4.34 -5.71 -5.26
C VAL A 4 5.70 -5.07 -4.97
N THR A 5 6.37 -4.66 -6.03
CA THR A 5 7.59 -3.84 -5.97
C THR A 5 7.24 -2.38 -6.26
N GLY A 6 7.97 -1.44 -5.66
CA GLY A 6 7.69 -0.01 -5.88
C GLY A 6 6.38 0.46 -5.23
N GLY A 7 5.85 -0.28 -4.25
CA GLY A 7 4.60 0.02 -3.55
C GLY A 7 4.60 1.36 -2.80
N THR A 8 5.77 1.93 -2.51
CA THR A 8 5.90 3.25 -1.87
C THR A 8 5.93 4.41 -2.86
N GLY A 9 5.82 4.14 -4.17
CA GLY A 9 5.69 5.18 -5.19
C GLY A 9 4.26 5.70 -5.31
N LEU A 10 4.07 6.75 -6.10
CA LEU A 10 2.76 7.38 -6.33
C LEU A 10 1.74 6.32 -6.77
N VAL A 11 1.92 5.72 -7.94
CA VAL A 11 0.98 4.73 -8.49
C VAL A 11 0.95 3.44 -7.65
N GLY A 12 2.10 3.00 -7.13
CA GLY A 12 2.22 1.77 -6.35
C GLY A 12 1.38 1.79 -5.08
N SER A 13 1.30 2.93 -4.40
CA SER A 13 0.51 3.08 -3.17
C SER A 13 -1.00 2.98 -3.42
N HIS A 14 -1.50 3.58 -4.51
CA HIS A 14 -2.89 3.43 -4.93
C HIS A 14 -3.22 1.98 -5.35
N LEU A 15 -2.30 1.32 -6.04
CA LEU A 15 -2.46 -0.09 -6.40
C LEU A 15 -2.55 -0.97 -5.16
N LEU A 16 -1.70 -0.75 -4.15
CA LEU A 16 -1.74 -1.50 -2.90
C LEU A 16 -3.09 -1.39 -2.19
N TYR A 17 -3.68 -0.20 -2.16
CA TYR A 17 -5.02 -0.01 -1.58
C TYR A 17 -6.08 -0.82 -2.34
N ASN A 18 -6.11 -0.74 -3.67
CA ASN A 18 -7.09 -1.49 -4.45
C ASN A 18 -6.92 -3.01 -4.31
N LEU A 19 -5.67 -3.48 -4.23
CA LEU A 19 -5.37 -4.89 -4.03
C LEU A 19 -5.72 -5.38 -2.62
N SER A 20 -5.63 -4.52 -1.59
CA SER A 20 -6.00 -4.88 -0.21
C SER A 20 -7.52 -5.08 -0.04
N LEU A 21 -8.33 -4.46 -0.89
CA LEU A 21 -9.79 -4.64 -0.89
C LEU A 21 -10.26 -5.93 -1.56
N THR A 22 -9.43 -6.56 -2.41
CA THR A 22 -9.88 -7.58 -3.37
C THR A 22 -9.21 -8.95 -3.24
N ASN A 23 -8.12 -9.11 -2.49
CA ASN A 23 -7.29 -10.33 -2.54
C ASN A 23 -6.84 -10.90 -1.18
N ASP A 24 -6.72 -12.23 -1.12
CA ASP A 24 -6.45 -13.03 0.09
C ASP A 24 -4.97 -13.18 0.51
N LYS A 25 -4.03 -12.41 -0.05
CA LYS A 25 -2.65 -12.21 0.50
C LYS A 25 -1.82 -11.35 -0.46
N ILE A 26 -1.55 -10.11 -0.05
CA ILE A 26 -0.64 -9.19 -0.74
C ILE A 26 0.61 -8.96 0.11
N ARG A 27 1.76 -8.76 -0.55
CA ARG A 27 3.01 -8.37 0.11
C ARG A 27 3.70 -7.29 -0.72
N ALA A 28 3.93 -6.13 -0.12
CA ALA A 28 4.75 -5.09 -0.74
C ALA A 28 6.17 -5.17 -0.18
N ILE A 29 7.18 -5.08 -1.04
CA ILE A 29 8.57 -4.88 -0.60
C ILE A 29 8.96 -3.42 -0.80
N HIS A 30 9.71 -2.89 0.17
CA HIS A 30 10.22 -1.53 0.15
C HIS A 30 11.69 -1.52 0.56
N ARG A 31 12.40 -0.44 0.20
CA ARG A 31 13.78 -0.23 0.64
C ARG A 31 13.77 0.34 2.05
N LYS A 32 14.89 0.22 2.78
CA LYS A 32 15.02 0.78 4.13
C LYS A 32 14.72 2.28 4.20
N ASN A 33 15.06 3.02 3.14
CA ASN A 33 14.87 4.47 3.04
C ASN A 33 13.54 4.87 2.35
N SER A 34 12.66 3.91 2.06
CA SER A 34 11.37 4.20 1.45
C SER A 34 10.44 4.93 2.43
N ASN A 35 9.65 5.86 1.91
CA ASN A 35 8.69 6.62 2.71
C ASN A 35 7.37 5.85 2.89
N LEU A 36 7.25 5.10 3.98
CA LEU A 36 6.00 4.39 4.33
C LEU A 36 4.87 5.35 4.68
N LYS A 37 5.18 6.53 5.22
CA LYS A 37 4.18 7.54 5.59
C LYS A 37 3.42 8.08 4.38
N ALA A 38 4.08 8.12 3.22
CA ALA A 38 3.40 8.46 1.96
C ALA A 38 2.30 7.43 1.59
N VAL A 39 2.55 6.14 1.83
CA VAL A 39 1.57 5.07 1.59
C VAL A 39 0.41 5.19 2.57
N GLU A 40 0.70 5.39 3.86
CA GLU A 40 -0.32 5.61 4.88
C GLU A 40 -1.21 6.81 4.55
N ASN A 41 -0.61 7.93 4.14
CA ASN A 41 -1.35 9.11 3.70
C ASN A 41 -2.28 8.78 2.53
N VAL A 42 -1.80 8.03 1.53
CA VAL A 42 -2.63 7.61 0.39
C VAL A 42 -3.81 6.78 0.85
N PHE A 43 -3.59 5.79 1.72
CA PHE A 43 -4.69 4.96 2.24
C PHE A 43 -5.69 5.79 3.07
N SER A 44 -5.21 6.80 3.81
CA SER A 44 -6.05 7.68 4.62
C SER A 44 -7.06 8.50 3.82
N TYR A 45 -6.79 8.75 2.52
CA TYR A 45 -7.74 9.42 1.63
C TYR A 45 -8.91 8.52 1.22
N TYR A 46 -8.75 7.21 1.29
CA TYR A 46 -9.78 6.26 0.87
C TYR A 46 -10.58 5.67 2.03
N THR A 47 -9.99 5.57 3.23
CA THR A 47 -10.71 5.04 4.39
C THR A 47 -10.15 5.56 5.72
N LYS A 48 -11.04 5.68 6.72
CA LYS A 48 -10.69 6.10 8.09
C LYS A 48 -9.92 5.02 8.86
N ASP A 49 -10.15 3.74 8.54
CA ASP A 49 -9.53 2.57 9.19
C ASP A 49 -8.25 2.10 8.47
N TYR A 50 -7.55 2.98 7.75
CA TYR A 50 -6.42 2.63 6.88
C TYR A 50 -5.26 1.91 7.58
N LYS A 51 -5.13 2.05 8.91
CA LYS A 51 -4.09 1.36 9.70
C LYS A 51 -4.31 -0.14 9.85
N LYS A 52 -5.51 -0.64 9.52
CA LYS A 52 -5.87 -2.07 9.59
C LYS A 52 -5.68 -2.80 8.25
N LEU A 53 -5.47 -2.05 7.16
CA LEU A 53 -5.22 -2.56 5.80
C LEU A 53 -3.71 -2.65 5.54
#